data_AF-A0A9P4U0B2-F1
#
_entry.id   AF-A0A9P4U0B2-F1
#
_cell.length_a   1.000
_cell.length_b   1.000
_cell.length_c   1.000
_cell.angle_alpha   90.00
_cell.angle_beta   90.00
_cell.angle_gamma   90.00
#
_symmetry.space_group_name_H-M   'P 1'
#
loop_
_entity.id
_entity.type
_entity.pdbx_description
1 polymer ?
#
loop_
_entity_poly.entity_id
_entity_poly.type
_entity_poly.pdbx_seq_one_letter_code
_entity_poly.pdbx_strand_id
1 'polypeptide(L)' 'GNAITQAFYTEKILLQYIKEIQALEAYYSHRFRLQEARDLSYRNRSLNNPYAKLKTATGLLILVHSPQSPDLNPIELC' A
#
# COMPACT_ATOMS: atom_id res chain seq x y z
N GLY A 1 19.52 -10.20 -1.99
CA GLY A 1 18.06 -9.99 -2.02
C GLY A 1 17.77 -8.83 -2.96
N ASN A 2 16.95 -9.05 -3.99
CA ASN A 2 16.56 -7.97 -4.89
C ASN A 2 15.49 -7.13 -4.18
N ALA A 3 15.91 -6.03 -3.56
CA ALA A 3 14.99 -5.08 -2.96
C ALA A 3 14.15 -4.47 -4.09
N ILE A 4 12.83 -4.67 -4.04
CA ILE A 4 11.90 -3.93 -4.89
C ILE A 4 12.07 -2.45 -4.56
N THR A 5 12.39 -1.65 -5.57
CA THR A 5 12.51 -0.21 -5.38
C THR A 5 11.14 0.40 -5.14
N GLN A 6 11.10 1.48 -4.37
CA GLN A 6 9.87 2.24 -4.14
C GLN A 6 9.22 2.70 -5.45
N ALA A 7 10.02 3.07 -6.45
CA ALA A 7 9.53 3.46 -7.78
C ALA A 7 8.81 2.29 -8.47
N PHE A 8 9.43 1.11 -8.51
CA PHE A 8 8.82 -0.08 -9.10
C PHE A 8 7.51 -0.46 -8.38
N TYR A 9 7.52 -0.46 -7.04
CA TYR A 9 6.31 -0.73 -6.27
C TYR A 9 5.18 0.26 -6.61
N THR A 10 5.50 1.56 -6.66
CA THR A 10 4.52 2.60 -6.95
C THR A 10 3.92 2.46 -8.35
N GLU A 11 4.77 2.23 -9.35
CA GLU A 11 4.38 2.22 -10.76
C GLU A 11 3.72 0.92 -11.21
N LYS A 12 4.03 -0.20 -10.57
CA LYS A 12 3.58 -1.53 -11.03
C LYS A 12 2.62 -2.23 -10.07
N ILE A 13 2.78 -2.01 -8.77
CA ILE A 13 2.05 -2.78 -7.75
C ILE A 13 0.95 -1.94 -7.11
N LEU A 14 1.29 -0.78 -6.55
CA LEU A 14 0.33 0.08 -5.85
C LEU A 14 -0.81 0.55 -6.76
N LEU A 15 -0.50 0.87 -8.03
CA LEU A 15 -1.54 1.23 -9.01
C LEU A 15 -2.54 0.10 -9.26
N GLN A 16 -2.08 -1.16 -9.26
CA GLN A 16 -2.97 -2.31 -9.43
C GLN A 16 -3.88 -2.48 -8.21
N TYR A 17 -3.31 -2.41 -7.00
CA TYR A 17 -4.10 -2.45 -5.76
C TYR A 17 -5.14 -1.34 -5.69
N ILE A 18 -4.80 -0.12 -6.10
CA ILE A 18 -5.75 0.99 -6.12
C ILE A 18 -6.93 0.67 -7.06
N LYS A 19 -6.67 0.15 -8.26
CA LYS A 19 -7.73 -0.21 -9.21
C LYS A 19 -8.64 -1.30 -8.65
N GLU A 20 -8.06 -2.33 -8.06
CA GLU A 20 -8.82 -3.43 -7.45
C GLU A 20 -9.66 -2.96 -6.27
N ILE A 21 -9.08 -2.14 -5.38
CA ILE A 21 -9.80 -1.55 -4.26
C ILE A 21 -10.94 -0.69 -4.76
N GLN A 22 -10.71 0.21 -5.72
CA GLN A 22 -11.78 1.05 -6.28
C GLN A 22 -12.90 0.22 -6.92
N ALA A 23 -12.57 -0.86 -7.61
CA ALA A 23 -13.56 -1.78 -8.17
C ALA A 23 -14.39 -2.47 -7.06
N LEU A 24 -13.73 -2.91 -5.99
CA LEU A 24 -14.40 -3.48 -4.81
C LEU A 24 -15.27 -2.44 -4.10
N GLU A 25 -14.78 -1.21 -3.92
CA GLU A 25 -15.54 -0.12 -3.29
C GLU A 25 -16.80 0.21 -4.09
N ALA A 26 -16.69 0.24 -5.42
CA ALA A 26 -17.83 0.44 -6.30
C ALA A 26 -18.83 -0.73 -6.25
N TYR A 27 -18.34 -1.98 -6.21
CA TYR A 27 -19.19 -3.16 -6.16
C TYR A 27 -19.93 -3.31 -4.83
N TYR A 28 -19.23 -3.13 -3.71
CA TYR A 28 -19.79 -3.33 -2.37
C TYR A 28 -20.41 -2.08 -1.76
N SER A 29 -20.32 -0.91 -2.42
CA SER A 29 -20.69 0.40 -1.84
C SER A 29 -20.06 0.63 -0.45
N HIS A 30 -18.84 0.15 -0.26
CA HIS A 30 -18.13 0.17 1.02
C HIS A 30 -16.71 0.71 0.82
N ARG A 31 -16.10 1.30 1.86
CA ARG A 31 -14.71 1.79 1.80
C ARG A 31 -13.76 0.74 2.35
N PHE A 32 -12.74 0.38 1.60
CA PHE A 32 -11.75 -0.62 2.04
C PHE A 32 -10.50 0.06 2.59
N ARG A 33 -9.80 -0.64 3.49
CA ARG A 33 -8.49 -0.21 4.01
C ARG A 33 -7.41 -1.16 3.50
N LEU A 34 -6.36 -0.61 2.90
CA LEU A 34 -5.20 -1.38 2.48
C LEU A 34 -4.24 -1.57 3.67
N GLN A 35 -3.97 -2.81 4.04
CA GLN A 35 -2.87 -3.15 4.95
C GLN A 35 -1.61 -3.45 4.12
N GLU A 36 -0.52 -2.72 4.36
CA GLU A 36 0.77 -2.99 3.75
C GLU A 36 1.79 -3.36 4.82
N ALA A 37 2.72 -4.26 4.47
CA ALA A 37 3.91 -4.47 5.27
C ALA A 37 4.67 -3.15 5.38
N ARG A 38 5.03 -2.77 6.60
CA ARG A 38 5.66 -1.48 6.87
C ARG A 38 7.17 -1.59 6.65
N ASP A 39 7.56 -1.96 5.44
CA ASP A 39 8.96 -1.99 5.02
C ASP A 39 9.48 -0.55 4.88
N LEU A 40 10.63 -0.30 5.50
CA LEU A 40 11.32 0.99 5.50
C LEU A 40 11.84 1.35 4.11
N SER A 41 11.98 0.38 3.20
CA SER A 41 12.40 0.58 1.80
C SER A 41 11.43 1.49 1.01
N TYR A 42 10.19 1.64 1.47
CA TYR A 42 9.17 2.51 0.85
C TYR A 42 9.06 3.90 1.49
N ARG A 43 9.79 4.15 2.58
CA ARG A 43 9.76 5.44 3.28
C ARG A 43 10.98 6.27 2.91
N ASN A 44 10.83 7.13 1.91
CA ASN A 44 11.69 8.30 1.80
C ASN A 44 10.97 9.53 2.40
N ARG A 45 11.72 10.40 3.09
CA ARG A 45 11.23 11.67 3.67
C ARG A 45 11.08 12.78 2.62
N SER A 46 11.21 12.46 1.33
CA SER A 46 11.10 13.44 0.25
C SER A 46 9.67 13.92 0.13
N LEU A 47 9.52 15.24 0.02
CA LEU A 47 8.24 15.88 -0.33
C LEU A 47 7.77 15.50 -1.74
N ASN A 48 8.67 14.98 -2.57
CA ASN A 48 8.39 14.46 -3.92
C ASN A 48 8.25 12.94 -3.96
N ASN A 49 7.84 12.32 -2.86
CA ASN A 49 7.60 10.89 -2.80
C ASN A 49 6.35 10.50 -3.65
N PRO A 50 6.54 9.81 -4.80
CA PRO A 50 5.42 9.48 -5.69
C PRO A 50 4.42 8.52 -5.04
N TYR A 51 4.88 7.63 -4.17
CA TYR A 51 4.02 6.74 -3.37
C TYR A 51 3.10 7.54 -2.45
N ALA A 52 3.64 8.53 -1.72
CA ALA A 52 2.83 9.37 -0.84
C ALA A 52 1.81 10.21 -1.62
N LYS A 53 2.23 10.80 -2.74
CA LYS A 53 1.34 11.58 -3.62
C LYS A 53 0.20 10.75 -4.17
N LEU A 54 0.49 9.54 -4.65
CA LEU A 54 -0.50 8.65 -5.25
C LEU A 54 -1.56 8.22 -4.22
N LYS A 55 -1.16 7.92 -2.98
CA LYS A 55 -2.10 7.57 -1.90
C LYS A 55 -3.02 8.72 -1.53
N THR A 56 -2.47 9.92 -1.38
CA THR A 56 -3.28 11.11 -1.07
C THR A 56 -4.24 11.44 -2.21
N ALA A 57 -3.78 11.37 -3.46
CA ALA A 57 -4.61 11.68 -4.64
C ALA A 57 -5.78 10.70 -4.83
N THR A 58 -5.61 9.43 -4.42
CA THR A 58 -6.63 8.39 -4.58
C THR A 58 -7.56 8.27 -3.38
N GLY A 59 -7.28 9.00 -2.29
CA GLY A 59 -8.05 8.91 -1.05
C GLY A 59 -8.02 7.52 -0.42
N LEU A 60 -6.95 6.75 -0.69
CA LEU A 60 -6.79 5.38 -0.23
C LEU A 60 -6.64 5.35 1.30
N LEU A 61 -7.49 4.59 1.97
CA LEU A 61 -7.38 4.40 3.41
C LEU A 61 -6.34 3.32 3.70
N ILE A 62 -5.37 3.63 4.57
CA ILE A 62 -4.31 2.70 4.96
C ILE A 62 -4.59 2.17 6.36
N LEU A 63 -4.53 0.86 6.53
CA LEU A 63 -4.52 0.24 7.85
C LEU A 63 -3.10 0.35 8.42
N VAL A 64 -2.98 1.01 9.58
CA VAL A 64 -1.68 1.17 10.25
C VAL A 64 -1.24 -0.18 10.79
N HIS A 65 -0.10 -0.66 10.30
CA HIS A 65 0.51 -1.93 10.70
C HIS A 65 1.90 -1.70 11.32
N SER A 66 2.28 -2.53 12.29
CA SER A 66 3.60 -2.45 12.94
C SER A 66 4.64 -3.21 12.11
N PRO A 67 5.85 -2.67 11.85
CA PRO A 67 6.85 -3.32 10.98
C PRO A 67 7.34 -4.69 11.46
N GLN A 68 7.21 -4.97 12.76
CA GLN A 68 7.74 -6.18 13.41
C GLN A 68 6.62 -7.08 13.94
N SER A 69 5.45 -7.02 13.31
CA SER A 69 4.29 -7.82 13.73
C SER A 69 3.78 -8.69 12.58
N PRO A 70 4.58 -9.65 12.08
CA PRO A 70 4.16 -10.55 11.00
C PRO A 70 2.94 -11.39 11.40
N ASP A 71 2.77 -11.67 12.69
CA ASP A 71 1.58 -12.28 13.29
C ASP A 71 0.30 -11.48 13.07
N LEU A 72 0.42 -10.17 12.83
CA LEU A 72 -0.70 -9.29 12.51
C LEU A 72 -0.84 -9.04 11.00
N ASN A 73 -0.06 -9.71 10.16
CA ASN A 73 -0.18 -9.66 8.71
C ASN A 73 -0.82 -10.97 8.21
N PRO A 74 -2.10 -10.96 7.79
CA PRO A 74 -2.80 -12.16 7.36
C PRO A 74 -2.12 -12.90 6.20
N ILE A 75 -1.31 -12.22 5.40
CA ILE A 75 -0.59 -12.80 4.26
C ILE A 75 0.63 -13.62 4.71
N GLU A 76 1.25 -13.26 5.84
CA GLU A 76 2.48 -13.92 6.35
C GLU A 76 2.16 -15.19 7.18
N LEU A 77 0.88 -15.42 7.49
CA LEU A 77 0.40 -16.55 8.28
C LEU A 77 0.02 -17.79 7.44
N CYS A 78 0.25 -17.76 6.13
CA CYS A 78 -0.03 -18.84 5.18
C CYS A 78 1.18 -19.76 4.96
#